data_AF-A0AAW2RPI5-F1
#
_entry.id   AF-A0AAW2RPI5-F1
#
_cell.length_a   1.000
_cell.length_b   1.000
_cell.length_c   1.000
_cell.angle_alpha   90.00
_cell.angle_beta   90.00
_cell.angle_gamma   90.00
#
_symmetry.space_group_name_H-M   'P 1'
#
loop_
_entity.id
_entity.type
_entity.pdbx_description
1 polymer ?
#
loop_
_entity_poly.entity_id
_entity_poly.type
_entity_poly.pdbx_seq_one_letter_code
_entity_poly.pdbx_strand_id
1 'polypeptide(L)'
;MTLKRMVNIRHNLQSMITSEEWMESPYSKKSEGFAVLDTISSQSFWSTCALVTRLTDPLLRLLRIVSSEKRPAMGFVYAGLYRAKEAIKKELVNKEEYLVYWNIIDRRWEQLQRHPLLAAGFYLNPKFFYSLEGDAHLHIRSLVYDCIEKLVPDPKIQDKIMKETASYHGGVGDFGRKMAIRARDTLLPSESTF
;
A
#
# COMPACT_ATOMS: atom_id res chain seq x y z
N MET A 1 6.67 19.46 -12.41
CA MET A 1 5.90 18.43 -13.13
C MET A 1 6.14 17.08 -12.45
N THR A 2 5.10 16.32 -12.13
CA THR A 2 5.26 14.94 -11.60
C THR A 2 5.27 13.93 -12.74
N LEU A 3 5.96 12.80 -12.58
CA LEU A 3 6.07 11.76 -13.61
C LEU A 3 4.68 11.29 -14.09
N LYS A 4 3.73 11.10 -13.17
CA LYS A 4 2.33 10.77 -13.47
C LYS A 4 1.67 11.79 -14.39
N ARG A 5 1.88 13.09 -14.14
CA ARG A 5 1.32 14.15 -14.99
C ARG A 5 1.95 14.13 -16.37
N MET A 6 3.26 13.89 -16.47
CA MET A 6 3.98 13.76 -17.73
C MET A 6 3.44 12.60 -18.58
N VAL A 7 3.20 11.43 -17.97
CA VAL A 7 2.58 10.28 -18.65
C VAL A 7 1.16 10.63 -19.14
N ASN A 8 0.35 11.32 -18.33
CA ASN A 8 -1.01 11.70 -18.71
C ASN A 8 -1.08 12.66 -19.90
N ILE A 9 -0.07 13.52 -20.07
CA ILE A 9 -0.02 14.48 -21.19
C ILE A 9 0.88 14.00 -22.34
N ARG A 10 1.23 12.71 -22.39
CA ARG A 10 2.13 12.12 -23.40
C ARG A 10 1.78 12.57 -24.82
N HIS A 11 0.52 12.42 -25.23
CA HIS A 11 0.10 12.76 -26.60
C HIS A 11 0.28 14.24 -26.92
N ASN A 12 0.04 15.12 -25.94
CA ASN A 12 0.25 16.56 -26.11
C ASN A 12 1.75 16.86 -26.26
N LEU A 13 2.61 16.19 -25.50
CA LEU A 13 4.06 16.34 -25.61
C LEU A 13 4.60 15.83 -26.95
N GLN A 14 4.08 14.70 -27.43
CA GLN A 14 4.43 14.16 -28.74
C GLN A 14 3.97 15.10 -29.85
N SER A 15 2.72 15.60 -29.79
CA SER A 15 2.22 16.57 -30.76
C SER A 15 3.01 17.87 -30.76
N MET A 16 3.44 18.35 -29.60
CA MET A 16 4.25 19.55 -29.47
C MET A 16 5.63 19.38 -30.12
N ILE A 17 6.27 18.23 -29.93
CA ILE A 17 7.63 17.99 -30.44
C ILE A 17 7.67 17.65 -31.94
N THR A 18 6.51 17.38 -32.54
CA THR A 18 6.35 17.13 -33.98
C THR A 18 5.61 18.27 -34.69
N SER A 19 5.33 19.39 -34.01
CA SER A 19 4.61 20.50 -34.61
C SER A 19 5.51 21.31 -35.55
N GLU A 20 4.90 22.03 -36.49
CA GLU A 20 5.64 22.90 -37.41
C GLU A 20 6.40 23.99 -36.64
N GLU A 21 5.78 24.57 -35.62
CA GLU A 21 6.40 25.60 -34.77
C GLU A 21 7.64 25.07 -34.04
N TRP A 22 7.64 23.81 -33.62
CA TRP A 22 8.83 23.19 -33.05
C TRP A 22 9.91 22.94 -34.10
N MET A 23 9.54 22.44 -35.28
CA MET A 23 10.50 22.15 -36.36
C MET A 23 11.19 23.42 -36.89
N GLU A 24 10.49 24.55 -36.90
CA GLU A 24 11.03 25.85 -37.31
C GLU A 24 11.91 26.51 -36.23
N SER A 25 11.71 26.13 -34.96
CA SER A 25 12.43 26.68 -33.82
C SER A 25 13.95 26.44 -33.88
N PRO A 26 14.79 27.39 -33.45
CA PRO A 26 16.24 27.19 -33.39
C PRO A 26 16.65 26.10 -32.37
N TYR A 27 15.75 25.73 -31.44
CA TYR A 27 16.03 24.71 -30.42
C TYR A 27 15.92 23.27 -30.95
N SER A 28 15.06 23.01 -31.94
CA SER A 28 14.90 21.67 -32.51
C SER A 28 16.14 21.20 -33.28
N LYS A 29 16.89 22.15 -33.85
CA LYS A 29 18.11 21.90 -34.63
C LYS A 29 19.37 21.66 -33.77
N LYS A 30 19.27 21.83 -32.45
CA LYS A 30 20.36 21.56 -31.52
C LYS A 30 20.40 20.08 -31.14
N SER A 31 21.55 19.59 -30.72
CA SER A 31 21.73 18.22 -30.21
C SER A 31 20.72 17.83 -29.14
N GLU A 32 20.41 18.77 -28.24
CA GLU A 32 19.46 18.60 -27.15
C GLU A 32 18.02 18.49 -27.66
N GLY A 33 17.68 19.22 -28.74
CA GLY A 33 16.39 19.13 -29.41
C GLY A 33 16.15 17.74 -30.00
N PHE A 34 17.16 17.18 -30.68
CA PHE A 34 17.11 15.80 -31.17
C PHE A 34 17.00 14.78 -30.05
N ALA A 35 17.73 14.96 -28.94
CA ALA A 35 17.65 14.06 -27.78
C ALA A 35 16.25 14.07 -27.13
N VAL A 36 15.62 15.25 -27.03
CA VAL A 36 14.24 15.39 -26.53
C VAL A 36 13.25 14.71 -27.47
N LEU A 37 13.40 14.90 -28.79
CA LEU A 37 12.56 14.26 -29.80
C LEU A 37 12.65 12.73 -29.70
N ASP A 38 13.87 12.18 -29.62
CA ASP A 38 14.10 10.74 -29.48
C ASP A 38 13.46 10.19 -28.20
N THR A 39 13.68 10.86 -27.07
CA THR A 39 13.12 10.48 -25.77
C THR A 39 11.58 10.52 -25.74
N ILE A 40 10.97 11.60 -26.23
CA ILE A 40 9.51 11.79 -26.25
C ILE A 40 8.84 10.89 -27.30
N SER A 41 9.55 10.50 -28.35
CA SER A 41 9.04 9.56 -29.34
C SER A 41 9.19 8.09 -28.89
N SER A 42 10.14 7.81 -28.00
CA SER A 42 10.45 6.45 -27.54
C SER A 42 9.31 5.80 -26.76
N GLN A 43 8.79 4.69 -27.30
CA GLN A 43 7.78 3.88 -26.61
C GLN A 43 8.33 3.25 -25.32
N SER A 44 9.61 2.83 -25.29
CA SER A 44 10.21 2.21 -24.11
C SER A 44 10.35 3.21 -22.96
N PHE A 45 10.67 4.47 -23.25
CA PHE A 45 10.68 5.54 -22.27
C PHE A 45 9.32 5.70 -21.59
N TRP A 46 8.23 5.77 -22.37
CA TRP A 46 6.88 5.92 -21.82
C TRP A 46 6.42 4.69 -21.04
N SER A 47 6.72 3.49 -21.53
CA SER A 47 6.44 2.24 -20.81
C SER A 47 7.14 2.21 -19.44
N THR A 48 8.39 2.66 -19.39
CA THR A 48 9.17 2.77 -18.14
C THR A 48 8.58 3.81 -17.20
N CYS A 49 8.23 5.00 -17.69
CA CYS A 49 7.59 6.04 -16.88
C CYS A 49 6.24 5.58 -16.30
N ALA A 50 5.46 4.85 -17.09
CA ALA A 50 4.18 4.29 -16.66
C ALA A 50 4.38 3.22 -15.58
N LEU A 51 5.36 2.33 -15.74
CA LEU A 51 5.72 1.32 -14.73
C LEU A 51 6.13 1.98 -13.41
N VAL A 52 7.08 2.93 -13.44
CA VAL A 52 7.52 3.67 -12.24
C VAL A 52 6.35 4.36 -11.56
N THR A 53 5.42 4.93 -12.34
CA THR A 53 4.21 5.55 -11.79
C THR A 53 3.31 4.52 -11.08
N ARG A 54 3.11 3.33 -11.67
CA ARG A 54 2.29 2.26 -11.06
C ARG A 54 2.93 1.67 -9.81
N LEU A 55 4.26 1.57 -9.76
CA LEU A 55 5.00 1.12 -8.57
C LEU A 55 4.97 2.14 -7.42
N THR A 56 4.98 3.44 -7.75
CA THR A 56 5.05 4.52 -6.74
C THR A 56 3.70 5.05 -6.27
N ASP A 57 2.64 4.97 -7.08
CA ASP A 57 1.28 5.43 -6.72
C ASP A 57 0.75 4.80 -5.41
N PRO A 58 0.90 3.48 -5.16
CA PRO A 58 0.47 2.86 -3.91
C PRO A 58 1.21 3.41 -2.69
N LEU A 59 2.50 3.70 -2.82
CA LEU A 59 3.33 4.27 -1.76
C LEU A 59 2.92 5.72 -1.47
N LEU A 60 2.62 6.51 -2.50
CA LEU A 60 2.11 7.87 -2.33
C LEU A 60 0.73 7.88 -1.63
N ARG A 61 -0.13 6.90 -1.93
CA ARG A 61 -1.41 6.73 -1.22
C ARG A 61 -1.20 6.38 0.25
N LEU A 62 -0.28 5.46 0.56
CA LEU A 62 0.10 5.14 1.94
C LEU A 62 0.62 6.39 2.67
N LEU A 63 1.52 7.16 2.06
CA LEU A 63 2.04 8.39 2.65
C LEU A 63 0.93 9.41 2.94
N ARG A 64 -0.07 9.53 2.06
CA ARG A 64 -1.24 10.39 2.32
C ARG A 64 -2.08 9.92 3.50
N ILE A 65 -2.24 8.61 3.68
CA ILE A 65 -2.91 8.05 4.86
C ILE A 65 -2.13 8.43 6.12
N VAL A 66 -0.81 8.20 6.13
CA VAL A 66 0.06 8.51 7.28
C VAL A 66 0.10 10.01 7.60
N SER A 67 0.05 10.85 6.57
CA SER A 67 0.18 12.31 6.69
C SER A 67 -1.15 13.03 6.92
N SER A 68 -2.28 12.32 7.04
CA SER A 68 -3.57 13.00 7.24
C SER A 68 -3.62 13.70 8.60
N GLU A 69 -4.15 14.93 8.64
CA GLU A 69 -4.27 15.74 9.87
C GLU A 69 -5.10 15.02 10.95
N LYS A 70 -6.13 14.29 10.50
CA LYS A 70 -6.80 13.29 11.35
C LYS A 70 -5.84 12.11 11.46
N ARG A 71 -5.32 11.83 12.67
CA ARG A 71 -4.45 10.66 12.91
C ARG A 71 -5.15 9.41 12.35
N PRO A 72 -4.62 8.76 11.29
CA PRO A 72 -5.25 7.56 10.76
C PRO A 72 -5.22 6.49 11.86
N ALA A 73 -6.33 5.77 12.03
CA ALA A 73 -6.30 4.65 12.97
C ALA A 73 -5.24 3.64 12.50
N MET A 74 -4.43 3.14 13.45
CA MET A 74 -3.23 2.34 13.22
C MET A 74 -3.42 1.18 12.21
N GLY A 75 -4.61 0.56 12.19
CA GLY A 75 -4.94 -0.50 11.25
C GLY A 75 -5.02 -0.06 9.77
N PHE A 76 -5.40 1.19 9.48
CA PHE A 76 -5.44 1.70 8.09
C PHE A 76 -4.04 1.89 7.51
N VAL A 77 -3.08 2.26 8.35
CA VAL A 77 -1.68 2.47 7.95
C VAL A 77 -1.07 1.13 7.52
N TYR A 78 -1.27 0.07 8.31
CA TYR A 78 -0.85 -1.28 7.93
C TYR A 78 -1.62 -1.83 6.71
N ALA A 79 -2.93 -1.56 6.60
CA ALA A 79 -3.70 -1.95 5.42
C ALA A 79 -3.17 -1.27 4.14
N GLY A 80 -2.79 0.00 4.24
CA GLY A 80 -2.16 0.75 3.15
C GLY A 80 -0.81 0.14 2.76
N LEU A 81 0.00 -0.26 3.73
CA LEU A 81 1.28 -0.95 3.50
C LEU A 81 1.08 -2.28 2.77
N TYR A 82 0.18 -3.12 3.29
CA TYR A 82 -0.14 -4.41 2.67
C TYR A 82 -0.62 -4.23 1.22
N ARG A 83 -1.55 -3.31 0.98
CA ARG A 83 -2.06 -3.00 -0.37
C ARG A 83 -0.96 -2.47 -1.29
N ALA A 84 -0.01 -1.69 -0.78
CA ALA A 84 1.11 -1.22 -1.57
C ALA A 84 2.03 -2.38 -2.00
N LYS A 85 2.36 -3.28 -1.07
CA LYS A 85 3.16 -4.49 -1.36
C LYS A 85 2.48 -5.39 -2.39
N GLU A 86 1.18 -5.64 -2.24
CA GLU A 86 0.41 -6.45 -3.20
C GLU A 86 0.26 -5.77 -4.57
N ALA A 87 0.11 -4.44 -4.64
CA ALA A 87 0.09 -3.72 -5.90
C ALA A 87 1.43 -3.84 -6.65
N ILE A 88 2.55 -3.73 -5.94
CA ILE A 88 3.89 -3.92 -6.52
C ILE A 88 4.07 -5.34 -7.04
N LYS A 89 3.64 -6.35 -6.28
CA LYS A 89 3.68 -7.76 -6.70
C LYS A 89 2.85 -8.04 -7.94
N LYS A 90 1.70 -7.36 -8.11
CA LYS A 90 0.88 -7.46 -9.32
C LYS A 90 1.57 -6.87 -10.55
N GLU A 91 2.33 -5.79 -10.38
CA GLU A 91 3.08 -5.14 -11.47
C GLU A 91 4.36 -5.91 -11.84
N LEU A 92 5.08 -6.42 -10.84
CA LEU A 92 6.32 -7.17 -10.99
C LEU A 92 6.02 -8.63 -10.67
N VAL A 93 5.51 -9.39 -11.63
CA VAL A 93 5.05 -10.78 -11.42
C VAL A 93 6.17 -11.68 -10.87
N ASN A 94 7.42 -11.39 -11.24
CA ASN A 94 8.60 -12.13 -10.80
C ASN A 94 8.93 -11.86 -9.32
N LYS A 95 9.06 -12.94 -8.54
CA LYS A 95 9.39 -12.90 -7.11
C LYS A 95 10.68 -12.16 -6.81
N GLU A 96 11.72 -12.39 -7.59
CA GLU A 96 13.02 -11.75 -7.33
C GLU A 96 12.94 -10.23 -7.50
N GLU A 97 12.13 -9.75 -8.44
CA GLU A 97 11.94 -8.33 -8.73
C GLU A 97 11.13 -7.64 -7.63
N TYR A 98 9.93 -8.15 -7.29
CA TYR A 98 9.10 -7.48 -6.28
C TYR A 98 9.72 -7.57 -4.88
N LEU A 99 10.49 -8.61 -4.57
CA LEU A 99 11.17 -8.73 -3.28
C LEU A 99 12.19 -7.63 -3.05
N VAL A 100 12.85 -7.11 -4.09
CA VAL A 100 13.76 -5.95 -3.94
C VAL A 100 12.99 -4.75 -3.37
N TYR A 101 11.82 -4.45 -3.92
CA TYR A 101 10.97 -3.35 -3.45
C TYR A 101 10.40 -3.63 -2.07
N TRP A 102 9.92 -4.85 -1.82
CA TRP A 102 9.42 -5.24 -0.51
C TRP A 102 10.49 -5.11 0.57
N ASN A 103 11.73 -5.53 0.30
CA ASN A 103 12.85 -5.40 1.23
C ASN A 103 13.17 -3.93 1.54
N ILE A 104 13.10 -3.04 0.54
CA ILE A 104 13.28 -1.59 0.77
C ILE A 104 12.17 -1.05 1.66
N ILE A 105 10.93 -1.43 1.39
CA ILE A 105 9.76 -1.03 2.18
C ILE A 105 9.88 -1.54 3.61
N ASP A 106 10.18 -2.83 3.80
CA ASP A 106 10.29 -3.47 5.11
C ASP A 106 11.40 -2.84 5.95
N ARG A 107 12.59 -2.61 5.37
CA ARG A 107 13.68 -1.89 6.06
C ARG A 107 13.29 -0.48 6.50
N ARG A 108 12.56 0.26 5.67
CA ARG A 108 12.07 1.61 6.03
C ARG A 108 10.98 1.57 7.09
N TRP A 109 10.17 0.53 7.06
CA TRP A 109 9.06 0.33 7.96
C TRP A 109 9.52 -0.14 9.35
N GLU A 110 10.53 -1.01 9.43
CA GLU A 110 11.19 -1.42 10.68
C GLU A 110 11.77 -0.22 11.44
N GLN A 111 12.34 0.75 10.73
CA GLN A 111 12.87 1.99 11.30
C GLN A 111 11.77 2.87 11.93
N LEU A 112 10.52 2.72 11.49
CA LEU A 112 9.36 3.42 12.05
C LEU A 112 8.80 2.60 13.22
N GLN A 113 9.48 2.66 14.38
CA GLN A 113 9.13 1.91 15.59
C GLN A 113 7.65 2.07 15.99
N ARG A 114 6.79 1.09 15.61
CA ARG A 114 5.43 0.80 16.14
C ARG A 114 4.78 -0.46 15.54
N HIS A 115 5.59 -1.41 15.04
CA HIS A 115 5.13 -2.57 14.27
C HIS A 115 4.03 -3.42 14.92
N PRO A 116 4.17 -3.87 16.18
CA PRO A 116 3.18 -4.78 16.77
C PRO A 116 1.81 -4.12 16.98
N LEU A 117 1.79 -2.83 17.34
CA LEU A 117 0.54 -2.07 17.54
C LEU A 117 -0.19 -1.80 16.22
N LEU A 118 0.57 -1.54 15.15
CA LEU A 118 0.02 -1.37 13.80
C LEU A 118 -0.59 -2.67 13.29
N ALA A 119 0.12 -3.79 13.47
CA ALA A 119 -0.37 -5.12 13.11
C ALA A 119 -1.60 -5.51 13.94
N ALA A 120 -1.60 -5.27 15.24
CA ALA A 120 -2.75 -5.52 16.11
C ALA A 120 -3.98 -4.67 15.71
N GLY A 121 -3.79 -3.38 15.43
CA GLY A 121 -4.88 -2.51 14.97
C GLY A 121 -5.44 -2.91 13.61
N PHE A 122 -4.63 -3.51 12.74
CA PHE A 122 -5.08 -4.10 11.49
C PHE A 122 -5.83 -5.40 11.71
N TYR A 123 -5.26 -6.30 12.51
CA TYR A 123 -5.82 -7.61 12.82
C TYR A 123 -7.20 -7.48 13.45
N LEU A 124 -7.38 -6.54 14.38
CA LEU A 124 -8.64 -6.32 15.07
C LEU A 124 -9.66 -5.54 14.23
N ASN A 125 -9.30 -5.06 13.03
CA ASN A 125 -10.23 -4.40 12.12
C ASN A 125 -10.89 -5.45 11.21
N PRO A 126 -12.18 -5.80 11.42
CA PRO A 126 -12.84 -6.87 10.67
C PRO A 126 -12.89 -6.60 9.16
N LYS A 127 -12.99 -5.33 8.76
CA LYS A 127 -12.98 -4.91 7.36
C LYS A 127 -11.72 -5.37 6.64
N PHE A 128 -10.59 -5.27 7.33
CA PHE A 128 -9.30 -5.55 6.73
C PHE A 128 -8.88 -7.00 6.95
N PHE A 129 -8.99 -7.48 8.18
CA PHE A 129 -8.60 -8.83 8.54
C PHE A 129 -9.35 -9.87 7.70
N TYR A 130 -10.69 -9.86 7.66
CA TYR A 130 -11.44 -10.86 6.90
C TYR A 130 -11.38 -10.69 5.37
N SER A 131 -10.79 -9.59 4.88
CA SER A 131 -10.54 -9.38 3.45
C SER A 131 -9.19 -9.95 2.98
N LEU A 132 -8.36 -10.44 3.91
CA LEU A 132 -7.09 -11.06 3.57
C LEU A 132 -7.27 -12.46 3.02
N GLU A 133 -6.44 -12.79 2.04
CA GLU A 133 -6.36 -14.11 1.42
C GLU A 133 -5.02 -14.78 1.76
N GLY A 134 -5.01 -16.11 1.86
CA GLY A 134 -3.79 -16.92 2.02
C GLY A 134 -3.08 -16.76 3.37
N ASP A 135 -1.75 -16.94 3.37
CA ASP A 135 -0.94 -17.09 4.59
C ASP A 135 -0.66 -15.79 5.36
N ALA A 136 -1.07 -14.62 4.83
CA ALA A 136 -0.88 -13.31 5.45
C ALA A 136 -1.46 -13.25 6.88
N HIS A 137 -2.52 -14.03 7.10
CA HIS A 137 -3.18 -14.26 8.38
C HIS A 137 -2.25 -14.76 9.49
N LEU A 138 -1.36 -15.70 9.18
CA LEU A 138 -0.50 -16.36 10.17
C LEU A 138 0.58 -15.40 10.68
N HIS A 139 1.21 -14.67 9.77
CA HIS A 139 2.24 -13.69 10.11
C HIS A 139 1.67 -12.55 10.98
N ILE A 140 0.51 -12.02 10.61
CA ILE A 140 -0.13 -10.92 11.35
C ILE A 140 -0.55 -11.40 12.75
N ARG A 141 -1.04 -12.63 12.87
CA ARG A 141 -1.42 -13.20 14.18
C ARG A 141 -0.22 -13.32 15.11
N SER A 142 0.95 -13.72 14.61
CA SER A 142 2.18 -13.75 15.42
C SER A 142 2.52 -12.35 15.97
N LEU A 143 2.48 -11.32 15.11
CA LEU A 143 2.76 -9.94 15.53
C LEU A 143 1.77 -9.42 16.57
N VAL A 144 0.52 -9.91 16.57
CA VAL A 144 -0.48 -9.59 17.59
C VAL A 144 -0.12 -10.23 18.92
N TYR A 145 0.35 -11.47 18.94
CA TYR A 145 0.80 -12.14 20.15
C TYR A 145 2.03 -11.48 20.77
N ASP A 146 3.03 -11.09 19.97
CA ASP A 146 4.18 -10.30 20.44
C ASP A 146 3.72 -8.99 21.13
N CYS A 147 2.63 -8.41 20.63
CA CYS A 147 2.02 -7.20 21.16
C CYS A 147 1.35 -7.45 22.53
N ILE A 148 0.60 -8.55 22.64
CA ILE A 148 -0.09 -8.96 23.86
C ILE A 148 0.90 -9.30 24.97
N GLU A 149 1.93 -10.09 24.66
CA GLU A 149 2.99 -10.46 25.61
C GLU A 149 3.69 -9.21 26.18
N LYS A 150 3.87 -8.18 25.35
CA LYS A 150 4.48 -6.92 25.77
C LYS A 150 3.55 -6.00 26.57
N LEU A 151 2.25 -6.01 26.29
CA LEU A 151 1.28 -5.08 26.88
C LEU A 151 0.55 -5.63 28.10
N VAL A 152 0.43 -6.96 28.21
CA VAL A 152 -0.36 -7.63 29.23
C VAL A 152 0.57 -8.49 30.09
N PRO A 153 0.92 -8.07 31.32
CA PRO A 153 1.84 -8.84 32.16
C PRO A 153 1.26 -10.15 32.73
N ASP A 154 -0.07 -10.25 32.85
CA ASP A 154 -0.74 -11.41 33.47
C ASP A 154 -0.94 -12.55 32.45
N PRO A 155 -0.31 -13.73 32.64
CA PRO A 155 -0.45 -14.87 31.75
C PRO A 155 -1.88 -15.39 31.63
N LYS A 156 -2.71 -15.29 32.67
CA LYS A 156 -4.11 -15.74 32.63
C LYS A 156 -4.94 -14.87 31.69
N ILE A 157 -4.63 -13.57 31.64
CA ILE A 157 -5.28 -12.64 30.72
C ILE A 157 -4.79 -12.91 29.29
N GLN A 158 -3.48 -13.14 29.10
CA GLN A 158 -2.93 -13.53 27.80
C GLN A 158 -3.61 -14.79 27.25
N ASP A 159 -3.73 -15.86 28.05
CA ASP A 159 -4.41 -17.11 27.66
C ASP A 159 -5.85 -16.89 27.22
N LYS A 160 -6.56 -16.00 27.93
CA LYS A 160 -7.95 -15.66 27.60
C LYS A 160 -8.01 -14.88 26.28
N ILE A 161 -7.14 -13.90 26.09
CA ILE A 161 -7.04 -13.14 24.83
C ILE A 161 -6.69 -14.07 23.67
N MET A 162 -5.78 -15.03 23.85
CA MET A 162 -5.42 -16.00 22.82
C MET A 162 -6.63 -16.83 22.36
N LYS A 163 -7.46 -17.31 23.31
CA LYS A 163 -8.70 -18.04 22.99
C LYS A 163 -9.70 -17.18 22.20
N GLU A 164 -9.93 -15.94 22.64
CA GLU A 164 -10.80 -14.99 21.92
C GLU A 164 -10.25 -14.64 20.53
N THR A 165 -8.93 -14.49 20.41
CA THR A 165 -8.23 -14.21 19.15
C THR A 165 -8.42 -15.34 18.15
N ALA A 166 -8.41 -16.61 18.61
CA ALA A 166 -8.70 -17.76 17.78
C ALA A 166 -10.17 -17.81 17.31
N SER A 167 -11.13 -17.47 18.19
CA SER A 167 -12.55 -17.36 17.85
C SER A 167 -12.80 -16.26 16.83
N TYR A 168 -12.21 -15.08 17.02
CA TYR A 168 -12.23 -13.99 16.06
C TYR A 168 -11.63 -14.46 14.72
N HIS A 169 -10.44 -15.04 14.74
CA HIS A 169 -9.75 -15.53 13.54
C HIS A 169 -10.64 -16.41 12.67
N GLY A 170 -11.27 -17.42 13.27
CA GLY A 170 -12.15 -18.36 12.58
C GLY A 170 -13.57 -17.81 12.31
N GLY A 171 -13.91 -16.62 12.79
CA GLY A 171 -15.28 -16.12 12.74
C GLY A 171 -16.26 -17.02 13.49
N VAL A 172 -15.83 -17.64 14.58
CA VAL A 172 -16.61 -18.62 15.35
C VAL A 172 -17.57 -17.90 16.31
N GLY A 173 -18.74 -18.49 16.56
CA GLY A 173 -19.73 -17.93 17.47
C GLY A 173 -20.33 -16.63 16.94
N ASP A 174 -20.33 -15.59 17.78
CA ASP A 174 -20.97 -14.32 17.45
C ASP A 174 -20.28 -13.57 16.30
N PHE A 175 -18.98 -13.80 16.09
CA PHE A 175 -18.21 -13.25 14.97
C PHE A 175 -18.66 -13.78 13.58
N GLY A 176 -19.33 -14.93 13.55
CA GLY A 176 -19.84 -15.58 12.35
C GLY A 176 -21.31 -15.29 12.05
N ARG A 177 -22.02 -14.60 12.94
CA ARG A 177 -23.44 -14.26 12.72
C ARG A 177 -23.57 -13.37 11.47
N LYS A 178 -24.66 -13.55 10.71
CA LYS A 178 -24.94 -12.75 9.50
C LYS A 178 -24.90 -11.23 9.77
N MET A 179 -25.35 -10.78 10.95
CA MET A 179 -25.28 -9.38 11.35
C MET A 179 -23.84 -8.89 11.54
N ALA A 180 -22.98 -9.71 12.18
CA ALA A 180 -21.57 -9.40 12.40
C ALA A 180 -20.81 -9.35 11.06
N ILE A 181 -21.11 -10.28 10.15
CA ILE A 181 -20.52 -10.29 8.80
C ILE A 181 -20.88 -9.02 8.03
N ARG A 182 -22.16 -8.62 8.00
CA ARG A 182 -22.59 -7.36 7.35
C ARG A 182 -21.97 -6.12 7.98
N ALA A 183 -21.74 -6.15 9.29
CA ALA A 183 -21.14 -5.06 10.05
C ALA A 183 -19.65 -4.84 9.75
N ARG A 184 -18.93 -5.82 9.19
CA ARG A 184 -17.48 -5.74 8.96
C ARG A 184 -17.10 -4.53 8.10
N ASP A 185 -17.94 -4.16 7.14
CA ASP A 185 -17.66 -3.07 6.22
C ASP A 185 -18.22 -1.72 6.66
N THR A 186 -19.13 -1.70 7.64
CA THR A 186 -19.94 -0.54 8.02
C THR A 186 -19.61 0.04 9.39
N LEU A 187 -19.08 -0.75 10.33
CA LEU A 187 -18.67 -0.27 11.66
C LEU A 187 -17.15 -0.08 11.69
N LEU A 188 -16.71 1.17 11.78
CA LEU A 188 -15.29 1.48 11.98
C LEU A 188 -14.89 1.15 13.42
N PRO A 189 -13.68 0.62 13.67
CA PRO A 189 -13.21 0.32 15.03
C PRO A 189 -13.22 1.52 15.98
N SER A 190 -13.12 2.74 15.45
CA SER A 190 -13.18 3.99 16.22
C SER A 190 -14.60 4.48 16.53
N GLU A 191 -15.62 3.91 15.88
CA GLU A 191 -17.04 4.28 16.03
C GLU A 191 -17.82 3.25 16.87
N SER A 192 -17.14 2.18 17.30
CA SER A 192 -17.71 1.16 18.19
C SER A 192 -17.69 1.67 19.63
N THR A 193 -18.59 2.58 19.98
CA THR A 193 -18.87 2.91 21.38
C THR A 193 -19.68 1.76 21.98
N PHE A 194 -19.07 1.00 22.89
CA PHE A 194 -19.78 0.11 23.81
C PHE A 194 -20.19 0.90 25.05
#